data_AF-K6YQP9-F1
#
_entry.id   AF-K6YQP9-F1
#
_cell.length_a   1.000
_cell.length_b   1.000
_cell.length_c   1.000
_cell.angle_alpha   90.00
_cell.angle_beta   90.00
_cell.angle_gamma   90.00
#
_symmetry.space_group_name_H-M   'P 1'
#
loop_
_entity.id
_entity.type
_entity.pdbx_description
1 polymer ?
#
loop_
_entity_poly.entity_id
_entity_poly.type
_entity_poly.pdbx_seq_one_letter_code
_entity_poly.pdbx_strand_id
1 'polypeptide(L)'
;MTATRRSFLRFSFLSGIFATLTASSQSVLAAQKTNKPIVISTWEHGLAANKIAWQVLNNSGRALDAVEQGVRVPEADPNVRTVGYGGYPDSEGNVTLDACIMDENMNCGSVAYLQGIKHPISVARKVMEETPHVMLVGQGAQDFALQQGFDIQDLLTPQAKKDWQDWRASGQGKKQINIENHDTIGMLALDSQGNLSGACTTSGAAYKLPGRVGDSPIIGAGLYVDNEVGGATATGMGELMMKTVGCHLVVELMRQGASPQEACKKAVERIATRLDNFAEFQVGFIALNKAGEYGAYCIQPGFNYAVQDSNGTRLNDGKNLLGEVL
;
A
#
# COMPACT_ATOMS: atom_id res chain seq x y z
N MET A 1 -57.41 -56.11 31.49
CA MET A 1 -55.93 -56.09 31.64
C MET A 1 -55.59 -54.82 32.43
N THR A 2 -55.43 -54.87 33.76
CA THR A 2 -54.15 -55.07 34.50
C THR A 2 -53.10 -54.00 34.12
N ALA A 3 -52.43 -53.23 35.00
CA ALA A 3 -52.35 -53.10 36.46
C ALA A 3 -51.64 -51.76 36.80
N THR A 4 -51.72 -51.33 38.06
CA THR A 4 -51.14 -50.11 38.67
C THR A 4 -49.66 -50.26 39.10
N ARG A 5 -48.93 -49.16 39.37
CA ARG A 5 -48.11 -48.88 40.61
C ARG A 5 -46.89 -47.93 40.44
N ARG A 6 -46.78 -46.98 41.40
CA ARG A 6 -45.60 -46.59 42.23
C ARG A 6 -44.38 -45.95 41.54
N SER A 7 -44.11 -44.66 41.77
CA SER A 7 -43.31 -44.07 42.89
C SER A 7 -41.83 -44.45 42.89
N PHE A 8 -40.94 -43.47 42.74
CA PHE A 8 -39.70 -43.41 43.51
C PHE A 8 -39.34 -41.94 43.80
N LEU A 9 -39.73 -41.52 45.01
CA LEU A 9 -39.15 -40.40 45.73
C LEU A 9 -37.79 -40.83 46.31
N ARG A 10 -37.01 -39.80 46.66
CA ARG A 10 -35.90 -39.75 47.65
C ARG A 10 -34.51 -39.72 47.03
N PHE A 11 -33.89 -38.54 47.02
CA PHE A 11 -32.83 -38.29 48.01
C PHE A 11 -32.79 -36.82 48.42
N SER A 12 -32.62 -36.66 49.73
CA SER A 12 -32.66 -35.45 50.53
C SER A 12 -31.28 -34.78 50.63
N PHE A 13 -31.29 -33.46 50.79
CA PHE A 13 -30.35 -32.66 51.59
C PHE A 13 -28.84 -32.78 51.32
N LEU A 14 -28.26 -31.72 50.74
CA LEU A 14 -26.94 -31.21 51.11
C LEU A 14 -26.92 -29.68 50.86
N SER A 15 -27.51 -28.96 51.80
CA SER A 15 -27.31 -27.52 51.98
C SER A 15 -26.03 -27.35 52.79
N GLY A 16 -24.94 -26.90 52.16
CA GLY A 16 -23.66 -26.73 52.85
C GLY A 16 -22.61 -26.02 52.00
N ILE A 17 -22.59 -24.69 52.11
CA ILE A 17 -21.41 -23.81 52.06
C ILE A 17 -20.48 -23.98 50.84
N PHE A 18 -20.63 -23.09 49.85
CA PHE A 18 -19.48 -22.43 49.22
C PHE A 18 -19.85 -20.99 48.92
N ALA A 19 -19.54 -20.12 49.88
CA ALA A 19 -19.55 -18.68 49.68
C ALA A 19 -18.34 -18.30 48.80
N THR A 20 -18.64 -17.63 47.69
CA THR A 20 -17.91 -16.49 47.12
C THR A 20 -16.38 -16.51 47.19
N LEU A 21 -15.74 -16.76 46.05
CA LEU A 21 -14.60 -16.01 45.54
C LEU A 21 -14.57 -16.17 44.01
N THR A 22 -15.57 -15.60 43.33
CA THR A 22 -15.38 -15.20 41.94
C THR A 22 -14.38 -14.05 41.96
N ALA A 23 -13.09 -14.38 41.94
CA ALA A 23 -12.06 -13.46 41.53
C ALA A 23 -12.41 -13.06 40.10
N SER A 24 -13.07 -11.92 39.97
CA SER A 24 -13.20 -11.20 38.72
C SER A 24 -11.78 -10.91 38.26
N SER A 25 -11.31 -11.72 37.31
CA SER A 25 -10.18 -11.39 36.45
C SER A 25 -10.60 -10.18 35.62
N GLN A 26 -10.59 -8.99 36.24
CA GLN A 26 -10.42 -7.75 35.50
C GLN A 26 -9.01 -7.80 34.95
N SER A 27 -8.87 -8.42 33.79
CA SER A 27 -7.77 -8.16 32.90
C SER A 27 -7.81 -6.67 32.61
N VAL A 28 -6.97 -5.91 33.31
CA VAL A 28 -6.65 -4.55 32.96
C VAL A 28 -5.89 -4.67 31.64
N LEU A 29 -6.61 -4.65 30.52
CA LEU A 29 -6.01 -4.35 29.22
C LEU A 29 -5.44 -2.94 29.37
N ALA A 30 -4.14 -2.85 29.65
CA ALA A 30 -3.43 -1.59 29.56
C ALA A 30 -3.71 -1.04 28.16
N ALA A 31 -4.33 0.14 28.08
CA ALA A 31 -4.58 0.79 26.80
C ALA A 31 -3.24 0.91 26.07
N GLN A 32 -3.06 0.11 25.02
CA GLN A 32 -1.82 0.09 24.24
C GLN A 32 -1.67 1.49 23.64
N LYS A 33 -0.56 2.17 23.96
CA LYS A 33 -0.33 3.54 23.52
C LYS A 33 -0.26 3.57 21.98
N THR A 34 -1.20 4.25 21.34
CA THR A 34 -1.22 4.42 19.88
C THR A 34 0.05 5.14 19.41
N ASN A 35 0.77 4.55 18.46
CA ASN A 35 1.93 5.20 17.84
C ASN A 35 1.45 6.15 16.73
N LYS A 36 1.21 7.42 17.07
CA LYS A 36 0.81 8.46 16.11
C LYS A 36 1.40 9.83 16.47
N PRO A 37 1.67 10.70 15.49
CA PRO A 37 1.61 10.41 14.06
C PRO A 37 2.74 9.46 13.60
N ILE A 38 2.51 8.76 12.49
CA ILE A 38 3.49 7.87 11.86
C ILE A 38 3.25 7.86 10.34
N VAL A 39 4.33 7.77 9.56
CA VAL A 39 4.31 7.55 8.12
C VAL A 39 5.24 6.41 7.74
N ILE A 40 4.80 5.57 6.81
CA ILE A 40 5.59 4.49 6.23
C ILE A 40 5.55 4.56 4.71
N SER A 41 6.64 4.22 4.04
CA SER A 41 6.73 4.19 2.58
C SER A 41 7.65 3.11 2.06
N THR A 42 7.44 2.69 0.81
CA THR A 42 8.25 1.66 0.15
C THR A 42 9.61 2.21 -0.28
N TRP A 43 10.62 1.35 -0.21
CA TRP A 43 11.99 1.56 -0.70
C TRP A 43 12.79 2.70 -0.05
N GLU A 44 14.05 2.81 -0.45
CA GLU A 44 15.02 3.76 0.09
C GLU A 44 14.65 5.21 -0.23
N HIS A 45 14.09 5.46 -1.43
CA HIS A 45 13.58 6.78 -1.80
C HIS A 45 12.41 7.23 -0.89
N GLY A 46 11.80 6.31 -0.15
CA GLY A 46 10.86 6.58 0.93
C GLY A 46 11.44 7.40 2.09
N LEU A 47 12.76 7.42 2.31
CA LEU A 47 13.39 8.22 3.37
C LEU A 47 13.20 9.73 3.14
N ALA A 48 13.48 10.19 1.92
CA ALA A 48 13.30 11.59 1.54
C ALA A 48 11.81 11.97 1.51
N ALA A 49 10.96 11.07 1.00
CA ALA A 49 9.51 11.23 0.97
C ALA A 49 8.91 11.36 2.38
N ASN A 50 9.29 10.48 3.30
CA ASN A 50 8.83 10.50 4.69
C ASN A 50 9.22 11.79 5.41
N LYS A 51 10.40 12.36 5.12
CA LYS A 51 10.82 13.63 5.71
C LYS A 51 9.86 14.77 5.37
N ILE A 52 9.35 14.81 4.14
CA ILE A 52 8.38 15.82 3.71
C ILE A 52 6.99 15.51 4.29
N ALA A 53 6.53 14.27 4.24
CA ALA A 53 5.28 13.86 4.88
C ALA A 53 5.26 14.21 6.38
N TRP A 54 6.39 14.00 7.06
CA TRP A 54 6.53 14.30 8.48
C TRP A 54 6.43 15.79 8.80
N GLN A 55 6.85 16.69 7.91
CA GLN A 55 6.66 18.13 8.12
C GLN A 55 5.18 18.48 8.23
N VAL A 56 4.32 17.81 7.47
CA VAL A 56 2.87 17.96 7.56
C VAL A 56 2.36 17.36 8.88
N LEU A 57 2.72 16.11 9.15
CA LEU A 57 2.23 15.37 10.33
C LEU A 57 2.68 15.98 11.66
N ASN A 58 3.92 16.44 11.75
CA ASN A 58 4.49 17.06 12.96
C ASN A 58 3.85 18.42 13.27
N ASN A 59 3.24 19.05 12.26
CA ASN A 59 2.43 20.27 12.41
C ASN A 59 0.93 19.96 12.55
N SER A 60 0.56 18.72 12.92
CA SER A 60 -0.83 18.27 13.08
C SER A 60 -1.67 18.38 11.80
N GLY A 61 -1.05 18.39 10.62
CA GLY A 61 -1.74 18.31 9.34
C GLY A 61 -2.40 16.95 9.10
N ARG A 62 -3.28 16.88 8.09
CA ARG A 62 -4.01 15.65 7.75
C ARG A 62 -3.09 14.60 7.14
N ALA A 63 -3.39 13.33 7.38
CA ALA A 63 -2.69 12.21 6.73
C ALA A 63 -2.71 12.32 5.19
N LEU A 64 -3.85 12.74 4.61
CA LEU A 64 -4.01 12.92 3.17
C LEU A 64 -2.99 13.91 2.58
N ASP A 65 -2.82 15.06 3.23
CA ASP A 65 -1.86 16.08 2.80
C ASP A 65 -0.42 15.56 2.94
N ALA A 66 -0.14 14.81 4.01
CA ALA A 66 1.18 14.24 4.25
C ALA A 66 1.58 13.23 3.17
N VAL A 67 0.70 12.31 2.80
CA VAL A 67 1.00 11.28 1.80
C VAL A 67 1.13 11.88 0.39
N GLU A 68 0.32 12.87 0.04
CA GLU A 68 0.47 13.59 -1.23
C GLU A 68 1.82 14.30 -1.30
N GLN A 69 2.15 15.14 -0.31
CA GLN A 69 3.41 15.89 -0.33
C GLN A 69 4.63 14.97 -0.27
N GLY A 70 4.52 13.85 0.46
CA GLY A 70 5.57 12.85 0.54
C GLY A 70 5.90 12.23 -0.81
N VAL A 71 4.90 11.65 -1.50
CA VAL A 71 5.15 10.95 -2.77
C VAL A 71 5.44 11.90 -3.95
N ARG A 72 5.08 13.19 -3.85
CA ARG A 72 5.52 14.21 -4.81
C ARG A 72 7.04 14.40 -4.86
N VAL A 73 7.77 13.99 -3.82
CA VAL A 73 9.24 14.07 -3.78
C VAL A 73 9.87 13.17 -4.85
N PRO A 74 9.69 11.83 -4.83
CA PRO A 74 10.21 10.98 -5.90
C PRO A 74 9.56 11.23 -7.26
N GLU A 75 8.31 11.70 -7.33
CA GLU A 75 7.73 12.13 -8.62
C GLU A 75 8.49 13.28 -9.29
N ALA A 76 9.17 14.12 -8.52
CA ALA A 76 9.96 15.23 -9.02
C ALA A 76 11.45 14.91 -9.19
N ASP A 77 11.94 13.78 -8.66
CA ASP A 77 13.36 13.44 -8.66
C ASP A 77 13.73 12.63 -9.91
N PRO A 78 14.47 13.21 -10.88
CA PRO A 78 14.86 12.51 -12.10
C PRO A 78 15.81 11.32 -11.87
N ASN A 79 16.36 11.16 -10.67
CA ASN A 79 17.18 10.00 -10.30
C ASN A 79 16.34 8.80 -9.88
N VAL A 80 15.06 9.00 -9.51
CA VAL A 80 14.12 7.91 -9.22
C VAL A 80 13.46 7.48 -10.53
N ARG A 81 14.03 6.46 -11.17
CA ARG A 81 13.68 6.06 -12.55
C ARG A 81 12.36 5.29 -12.70
N THR A 82 11.62 5.13 -11.62
CA THR A 82 10.41 4.31 -11.53
C THR A 82 9.18 5.11 -11.06
N VAL A 83 9.32 6.42 -10.84
CA VAL A 83 8.24 7.30 -10.36
C VAL A 83 8.33 8.66 -11.08
N GLY A 84 7.22 9.13 -11.63
CA GLY A 84 7.09 10.51 -12.15
C GLY A 84 8.14 10.91 -13.21
N TYR A 85 8.72 12.11 -13.01
CA TYR A 85 9.67 12.74 -13.92
C TYR A 85 10.97 11.95 -14.05
N GLY A 86 11.38 11.61 -15.27
CA GLY A 86 12.53 10.73 -15.51
C GLY A 86 12.22 9.25 -15.40
N GLY A 87 10.96 8.86 -15.14
CA GLY A 87 10.51 7.48 -15.16
C GLY A 87 10.83 6.77 -16.49
N TYR A 88 11.07 5.46 -16.43
CA TYR A 88 11.25 4.66 -17.65
C TYR A 88 10.00 4.75 -18.55
N PRO A 89 10.17 4.98 -19.86
CA PRO A 89 9.05 5.06 -20.79
C PRO A 89 8.47 3.68 -21.12
N ASP A 90 7.34 3.68 -21.82
CA ASP A 90 6.83 2.51 -22.54
C ASP A 90 7.73 2.11 -23.73
N SER A 91 7.37 1.03 -24.43
CA SER A 91 8.18 0.51 -25.54
C SER A 91 8.32 1.46 -26.73
N GLU A 92 7.47 2.49 -26.81
CA GLU A 92 7.44 3.51 -27.85
C GLU A 92 8.10 4.83 -27.41
N GLY A 93 8.64 4.88 -26.19
CA GLY A 93 9.35 6.04 -25.67
C GLY A 93 8.45 7.06 -24.96
N ASN A 94 7.19 6.73 -24.66
CA ASN A 94 6.29 7.61 -23.93
C ASN A 94 6.38 7.34 -22.42
N VAL A 95 6.65 8.37 -21.63
CA VAL A 95 6.55 8.27 -20.17
C VAL A 95 5.08 8.40 -19.77
N THR A 96 4.54 7.33 -19.21
CA THR A 96 3.13 7.20 -18.83
C THR A 96 3.04 6.81 -17.37
N LEU A 97 2.28 7.59 -16.59
CA LEU A 97 2.26 7.52 -15.15
C LEU A 97 0.92 7.03 -14.62
N ASP A 98 0.99 6.30 -13.51
CA ASP A 98 -0.14 5.71 -12.82
C ASP A 98 -0.10 6.16 -11.35
N ALA A 99 -1.21 6.66 -10.79
CA ALA A 99 -1.30 7.00 -9.38
C ALA A 99 -2.72 6.88 -8.82
N CYS A 100 -2.85 6.55 -7.54
CA CYS A 100 -4.09 6.70 -6.78
C CYS A 100 -3.84 7.19 -5.35
N ILE A 101 -4.88 7.79 -4.78
CA ILE A 101 -4.90 8.32 -3.41
C ILE A 101 -6.21 7.93 -2.74
N MET A 102 -6.17 7.69 -1.43
CA MET A 102 -7.34 7.33 -0.64
C MET A 102 -7.28 7.97 0.75
N ASP A 103 -8.38 8.59 1.17
CA ASP A 103 -8.49 9.30 2.45
C ASP A 103 -9.17 8.47 3.55
N GLU A 104 -9.33 9.08 4.72
CA GLU A 104 -9.89 8.47 5.92
C GLU A 104 -11.41 8.16 5.84
N ASN A 105 -12.11 8.65 4.82
CA ASN A 105 -13.55 8.50 4.66
C ASN A 105 -13.90 7.59 3.46
N MET A 106 -12.92 6.84 2.96
CA MET A 106 -13.01 6.05 1.72
C MET A 106 -13.18 6.88 0.45
N ASN A 107 -12.97 8.20 0.50
CA ASN A 107 -12.85 8.97 -0.74
C ASN A 107 -11.56 8.53 -1.43
N CYS A 108 -11.63 8.37 -2.76
CA CYS A 108 -10.48 7.97 -3.54
C CYS A 108 -10.49 8.63 -4.91
N GLY A 109 -9.30 8.76 -5.48
CA GLY A 109 -9.11 9.25 -6.82
C GLY A 109 -7.90 8.59 -7.46
N SER A 110 -7.93 8.49 -8.78
CA SER A 110 -6.97 7.73 -9.55
C SER A 110 -6.79 8.31 -10.95
N VAL A 111 -5.56 8.22 -11.44
CA VAL A 111 -5.19 8.42 -12.83
C VAL A 111 -4.34 7.26 -13.32
N ALA A 112 -4.57 6.81 -14.54
CA ALA A 112 -3.71 5.81 -15.18
C ALA A 112 -3.34 6.21 -16.60
N TYR A 113 -2.16 5.77 -17.04
CA TYR A 113 -1.62 6.08 -18.35
C TYR A 113 -1.56 7.60 -18.64
N LEU A 114 -1.33 8.41 -17.60
CA LEU A 114 -1.25 9.87 -17.68
C LEU A 114 0.10 10.29 -18.27
N GLN A 115 0.10 11.18 -19.26
CA GLN A 115 1.31 11.72 -19.86
C GLN A 115 1.44 13.21 -19.60
N GLY A 116 2.68 13.71 -19.61
CA GLY A 116 2.97 15.14 -19.62
C GLY A 116 2.77 15.86 -18.28
N ILE A 117 2.27 15.20 -17.23
CA ILE A 117 2.03 15.83 -15.93
C ILE A 117 3.01 15.26 -14.89
N LYS A 118 3.83 16.12 -14.27
CA LYS A 118 4.86 15.70 -13.31
C LYS A 118 4.30 14.93 -12.10
N HIS A 119 3.16 15.40 -11.58
CA HIS A 119 2.60 14.97 -10.31
C HIS A 119 1.26 14.26 -10.50
N PRO A 120 1.25 13.00 -10.96
CA PRO A 120 0.02 12.25 -11.16
C PRO A 120 -0.75 12.06 -9.85
N ILE A 121 -0.10 11.98 -8.67
CA ILE A 121 -0.81 11.87 -7.39
C ILE A 121 -1.72 13.08 -7.12
N SER A 122 -1.28 14.28 -7.48
CA SER A 122 -2.08 15.49 -7.28
C SER A 122 -3.24 15.58 -8.26
N VAL A 123 -3.08 15.03 -9.47
CA VAL A 123 -4.21 14.87 -10.40
C VAL A 123 -5.20 13.84 -9.85
N ALA A 124 -4.73 12.71 -9.32
CA ALA A 124 -5.57 11.71 -8.66
C ALA A 124 -6.36 12.33 -7.48
N ARG A 125 -5.72 13.17 -6.65
CA ARG A 125 -6.43 13.94 -5.61
C ARG A 125 -7.49 14.87 -6.19
N LYS A 126 -7.20 15.56 -7.30
CA LYS A 126 -8.20 16.39 -7.98
C LYS A 126 -9.36 15.58 -8.56
N VAL A 127 -9.12 14.37 -9.06
CA VAL A 127 -10.20 13.46 -9.48
C VAL A 127 -11.12 13.16 -8.29
N MET A 128 -10.54 12.87 -7.12
CA MET A 128 -11.27 12.60 -5.87
C MET A 128 -12.12 13.79 -5.39
N GLU A 129 -11.55 14.99 -5.41
CA GLU A 129 -12.17 16.18 -4.78
C GLU A 129 -13.10 16.95 -5.71
N GLU A 130 -12.85 16.94 -7.03
CA GLU A 130 -13.49 17.86 -7.99
C GLU A 130 -14.39 17.15 -9.01
N THR A 131 -14.57 15.84 -8.90
CA THR A 131 -15.38 15.06 -9.85
C THR A 131 -16.28 14.03 -9.14
N PRO A 132 -17.38 13.58 -9.77
CA PRO A 132 -18.17 12.46 -9.27
C PRO A 132 -17.54 11.08 -9.62
N HIS A 133 -16.32 11.06 -10.16
CA HIS A 133 -15.62 9.86 -10.62
C HIS A 133 -14.40 9.58 -9.75
N VAL A 134 -13.96 8.33 -9.75
CA VAL A 134 -12.79 7.90 -8.95
C VAL A 134 -11.57 7.56 -9.78
N MET A 135 -11.71 7.45 -11.11
CA MET A 135 -10.60 7.08 -12.00
C MET A 135 -10.77 7.69 -13.38
N LEU A 136 -9.72 8.38 -13.86
CA LEU A 136 -9.60 8.85 -15.25
C LEU A 136 -8.35 8.24 -15.89
N VAL A 137 -8.36 8.05 -17.21
CA VAL A 137 -7.23 7.41 -17.91
C VAL A 137 -6.84 8.12 -19.20
N GLY A 138 -5.56 8.01 -19.58
CA GLY A 138 -5.05 8.46 -20.86
C GLY A 138 -5.33 9.93 -21.15
N GLN A 139 -5.80 10.23 -22.37
CA GLN A 139 -6.07 11.60 -22.81
C GLN A 139 -7.10 12.30 -21.92
N GLY A 140 -8.16 11.61 -21.47
CA GLY A 140 -9.17 12.20 -20.60
C GLY A 140 -8.62 12.64 -19.24
N ALA A 141 -7.65 11.89 -18.69
CA ALA A 141 -6.95 12.30 -17.47
C ALA A 141 -6.05 13.53 -17.70
N GLN A 142 -5.39 13.61 -18.86
CA GLN A 142 -4.56 14.76 -19.23
C GLN A 142 -5.40 16.02 -19.44
N ASP A 143 -6.51 15.91 -20.18
CA ASP A 143 -7.44 17.02 -20.43
C ASP A 143 -8.01 17.55 -19.12
N PHE A 144 -8.37 16.65 -18.20
CA PHE A 144 -8.79 17.01 -16.85
C PHE A 144 -7.68 17.73 -16.08
N ALA A 145 -6.45 17.20 -16.10
CA ALA A 145 -5.32 17.85 -15.43
C ALA A 145 -5.09 19.29 -15.93
N LEU A 146 -5.19 19.51 -17.25
CA LEU A 146 -5.09 20.85 -17.84
C LEU A 146 -6.20 21.78 -17.33
N GLN A 147 -7.44 21.30 -17.23
CA GLN A 147 -8.57 22.07 -16.69
C GLN A 147 -8.37 22.43 -15.21
N GLN A 148 -7.64 21.60 -14.46
CA GLN A 148 -7.27 21.85 -13.06
C GLN A 148 -6.02 22.72 -12.92
N GLY A 149 -5.44 23.23 -14.02
CA GLY A 149 -4.31 24.15 -14.02
C GLY A 149 -2.94 23.49 -13.94
N PHE A 150 -2.83 22.19 -14.25
CA PHE A 150 -1.54 21.53 -14.40
C PHE A 150 -0.92 21.83 -15.76
N ASP A 151 0.39 22.01 -15.81
CA ASP A 151 1.13 22.25 -17.05
C ASP A 151 1.64 20.95 -17.69
N ILE A 152 1.63 20.91 -19.02
CA ILE A 152 2.29 19.86 -19.79
C ILE A 152 3.79 20.09 -19.84
N GLN A 153 4.55 19.05 -19.53
CA GLN A 153 6.01 19.03 -19.61
C GLN A 153 6.52 17.71 -20.19
N ASP A 154 7.70 17.77 -20.84
CA ASP A 154 8.39 16.56 -21.25
C ASP A 154 8.92 15.82 -20.02
N LEU A 155 8.46 14.59 -19.83
CA LEU A 155 8.85 13.75 -18.70
C LEU A 155 10.06 12.86 -19.02
N LEU A 156 10.42 12.74 -20.30
CA LEU A 156 11.50 11.88 -20.76
C LEU A 156 12.84 12.62 -20.68
N THR A 157 13.55 12.40 -19.58
CA THR A 157 14.89 12.99 -19.40
C THR A 157 15.88 12.48 -20.46
N PRO A 158 16.97 13.22 -20.75
CA PRO A 158 18.01 12.73 -21.65
C PRO A 158 18.58 11.38 -21.24
N GLN A 159 18.72 11.12 -19.93
CA GLN A 159 19.18 9.83 -19.43
C GLN A 159 18.13 8.73 -19.69
N ALA A 160 16.85 8.97 -19.41
CA ALA A 160 15.80 7.99 -19.68
C ALA A 160 15.64 7.68 -21.17
N LYS A 161 15.82 8.69 -22.02
CA LYS A 161 15.87 8.51 -23.46
C LYS A 161 17.04 7.63 -23.90
N LYS A 162 18.23 7.87 -23.33
CA LYS A 162 19.42 7.06 -23.62
C LYS A 162 19.20 5.60 -23.22
N ASP A 163 18.71 5.35 -22.01
CA ASP A 163 18.47 3.99 -21.52
C ASP A 163 17.45 3.24 -22.39
N TRP A 164 16.38 3.94 -22.82
CA TRP A 164 15.40 3.39 -23.74
C TRP A 164 16.00 3.06 -25.12
N GLN A 165 16.86 3.94 -25.66
CA GLN A 165 17.57 3.69 -26.92
C GLN A 165 18.52 2.49 -26.82
N ASP A 166 19.27 2.39 -25.72
CA ASP A 166 20.16 1.27 -25.43
C ASP A 166 19.36 -0.05 -25.31
N TRP A 167 18.21 -0.03 -24.62
CA TRP A 167 17.28 -1.17 -24.55
C TRP A 167 16.76 -1.57 -25.94
N ARG A 168 16.30 -0.62 -26.77
CA ARG A 168 15.85 -0.88 -28.14
C ARG A 168 16.95 -1.51 -29.00
N ALA A 169 18.19 -1.02 -28.87
CA ALA A 169 19.34 -1.51 -29.64
C ALA A 169 19.78 -2.91 -29.22
N SER A 170 19.57 -3.29 -27.94
CA SER A 170 19.96 -4.60 -27.42
C SER A 170 19.23 -5.80 -28.06
N GLY A 171 18.14 -5.54 -28.80
CA GLY A 171 17.32 -6.61 -29.39
C GLY A 171 16.58 -7.45 -28.34
N GLN A 172 16.58 -7.03 -27.06
CA GLN A 172 15.76 -7.59 -25.98
C GLN A 172 14.29 -7.23 -26.21
N GLY A 173 13.71 -7.74 -27.30
CA GLY A 173 12.30 -7.62 -27.61
C GLY A 173 11.47 -8.23 -26.48
N LYS A 174 10.68 -7.38 -25.81
CA LYS A 174 9.56 -7.71 -24.90
C LYS A 174 9.81 -8.93 -24.01
N LYS A 175 10.78 -8.93 -23.09
CA LYS A 175 10.83 -9.98 -22.06
C LYS A 175 11.15 -9.48 -20.67
N GLN A 176 10.14 -9.72 -19.83
CA GLN A 176 10.08 -9.77 -18.37
C GLN A 176 10.09 -8.42 -17.65
N ILE A 177 8.96 -8.14 -17.02
CA ILE A 177 8.92 -7.28 -15.83
C ILE A 177 9.81 -7.99 -14.81
N ASN A 178 11.03 -7.49 -14.62
CA ASN A 178 12.01 -8.07 -13.73
C ASN A 178 12.12 -7.22 -12.45
N ILE A 179 12.73 -7.83 -11.44
CA ILE A 179 12.82 -7.31 -10.06
C ILE A 179 13.57 -5.96 -10.01
N GLU A 180 14.50 -5.74 -10.94
CA GLU A 180 15.43 -4.61 -10.89
C GLU A 180 14.87 -3.29 -11.47
N ASN A 181 13.64 -3.26 -12.01
CA ASN A 181 13.14 -2.11 -12.78
C ASN A 181 11.68 -1.69 -12.48
N HIS A 182 11.15 -1.98 -11.28
CA HIS A 182 9.74 -1.68 -10.94
C HIS A 182 9.51 -1.29 -9.47
N ASP A 183 10.31 -0.36 -8.97
CA ASP A 183 10.16 0.16 -7.61
C ASP A 183 9.13 1.29 -7.59
N THR A 184 7.92 0.98 -7.14
CA THR A 184 6.85 1.97 -6.96
C THR A 184 6.96 2.61 -5.58
N ILE A 185 6.65 3.92 -5.46
CA ILE A 185 6.43 4.50 -4.14
C ILE A 185 4.96 4.36 -3.73
N GLY A 186 4.74 3.60 -2.66
CA GLY A 186 3.53 3.59 -1.87
C GLY A 186 3.80 4.24 -0.52
N MET A 187 2.85 5.01 -0.01
CA MET A 187 2.96 5.68 1.29
C MET A 187 1.64 5.57 2.07
N LEU A 188 1.74 5.31 3.37
CA LEU A 188 0.63 5.31 4.31
C LEU A 188 0.98 6.21 5.50
N ALA A 189 0.02 6.98 5.98
CA ALA A 189 0.19 7.80 7.18
C ALA A 189 -0.99 7.65 8.13
N LEU A 190 -0.71 7.69 9.43
CA LEU A 190 -1.66 7.86 10.52
C LEU A 190 -1.36 9.21 11.16
N ASP A 191 -2.28 10.16 11.08
CA ASP A 191 -2.09 11.50 11.63
C ASP A 191 -2.35 11.59 13.13
N SER A 192 -2.13 12.78 13.70
CA SER A 192 -2.33 13.06 15.13
C SER A 192 -3.80 12.89 15.58
N GLN A 193 -4.77 13.08 14.67
CA GLN A 193 -6.19 12.84 14.92
C GLN A 193 -6.50 11.34 14.91
N GLY A 194 -5.60 10.53 14.38
CA GLY A 194 -5.74 9.09 14.23
C GLY A 194 -6.43 8.72 12.92
N ASN A 195 -6.39 9.58 11.91
CA ASN A 195 -6.93 9.31 10.60
C ASN A 195 -5.86 8.71 9.68
N LEU A 196 -6.26 7.71 8.89
CA LEU A 196 -5.41 7.05 7.91
C LEU A 196 -5.63 7.63 6.52
N SER A 197 -4.55 7.76 5.76
CA SER A 197 -4.62 8.00 4.32
C SER A 197 -3.44 7.32 3.64
N GLY A 198 -3.53 7.18 2.32
CA GLY A 198 -2.47 6.59 1.53
C GLY A 198 -2.41 7.12 0.12
N ALA A 199 -1.23 6.97 -0.48
CA ALA A 199 -0.91 7.37 -1.83
C ALA A 199 -0.01 6.31 -2.49
N CYS A 200 -0.21 6.06 -3.78
CA CYS A 200 0.62 5.16 -4.57
C CYS A 200 0.83 5.78 -5.95
N THR A 201 2.08 5.86 -6.43
CA THR A 201 2.43 6.52 -7.70
C THR A 201 3.67 5.88 -8.35
N THR A 202 3.64 5.72 -9.68
CA THR A 202 4.65 4.99 -10.45
C THR A 202 4.73 5.48 -11.89
N SER A 203 5.86 5.25 -12.56
CA SER A 203 5.95 5.22 -14.04
C SER A 203 5.64 3.84 -14.62
N GLY A 204 5.38 2.84 -13.78
CA GLY A 204 5.06 1.47 -14.16
C GLY A 204 6.29 0.69 -14.64
N ALA A 205 6.05 -0.45 -15.28
CA ALA A 205 7.13 -1.32 -15.72
C ALA A 205 7.94 -0.65 -16.82
N ALA A 206 9.27 -0.67 -16.70
CA ALA A 206 10.15 -0.20 -17.76
C ALA A 206 9.81 -0.88 -19.09
N TYR A 207 9.67 -0.08 -20.14
CA TYR A 207 9.43 -0.54 -21.51
C TYR A 207 8.15 -1.36 -21.69
N LYS A 208 7.16 -1.12 -20.81
CA LYS A 208 5.82 -1.70 -20.89
C LYS A 208 5.18 -1.48 -22.25
N LEU A 209 4.19 -2.31 -22.60
CA LEU A 209 3.35 -2.05 -23.77
C LEU A 209 2.62 -0.71 -23.62
N PRO A 210 2.45 0.07 -24.70
CA PRO A 210 1.55 1.21 -24.69
C PRO A 210 0.16 0.79 -24.21
N GLY A 211 -0.39 1.56 -23.27
CA GLY A 211 -1.64 1.29 -22.59
C GLY A 211 -1.57 0.32 -21.40
N ARG A 212 -0.40 -0.27 -21.07
CA ARG A 212 -0.27 -1.12 -19.87
C ARG A 212 -0.43 -0.29 -18.61
N VAL A 213 -1.35 -0.73 -17.75
CA VAL A 213 -1.62 -0.17 -16.42
C VAL A 213 -1.24 -1.21 -15.36
N GLY A 214 -0.56 -0.77 -14.30
CA GLY A 214 -0.20 -1.62 -13.16
C GLY A 214 -1.26 -1.62 -12.05
N ASP A 215 -0.85 -2.04 -10.85
CA ASP A 215 -1.65 -2.04 -9.63
C ASP A 215 -1.73 -0.67 -8.95
N SER A 216 -0.69 0.16 -9.11
CA SER A 216 -0.55 1.45 -8.44
C SER A 216 -1.73 2.42 -8.56
N PRO A 217 -2.50 2.49 -9.67
CA PRO A 217 -3.68 3.34 -9.76
C PRO A 217 -4.98 2.61 -9.39
N ILE A 218 -4.92 1.35 -8.97
CA ILE A 218 -6.09 0.50 -8.74
C ILE A 218 -6.32 0.35 -7.24
N ILE A 219 -7.37 1.01 -6.73
CA ILE A 219 -7.83 0.91 -5.35
C ILE A 219 -8.16 -0.57 -5.04
N GLY A 220 -7.58 -1.07 -3.95
CA GLY A 220 -7.64 -2.47 -3.52
C GLY A 220 -6.48 -3.32 -4.04
N ALA A 221 -5.81 -2.95 -5.13
CA ALA A 221 -4.64 -3.67 -5.62
C ALA A 221 -3.35 -3.06 -5.09
N GLY A 222 -2.99 -1.84 -5.54
CA GLY A 222 -1.76 -1.15 -5.16
C GLY A 222 -1.86 -0.31 -3.89
N LEU A 223 -3.08 0.10 -3.52
CA LEU A 223 -3.38 0.87 -2.31
C LEU A 223 -4.78 0.55 -1.80
N TYR A 224 -4.95 0.44 -0.48
CA TYR A 224 -6.27 0.41 0.15
C TYR A 224 -6.20 1.00 1.57
N VAL A 225 -7.20 1.78 1.96
CA VAL A 225 -7.31 2.40 3.29
C VAL A 225 -8.72 2.20 3.82
N ASP A 226 -8.83 1.71 5.05
CA ASP A 226 -10.05 1.70 5.85
C ASP A 226 -9.73 2.29 7.23
N ASN A 227 -10.36 3.41 7.56
CA ASN A 227 -10.06 4.15 8.79
C ASN A 227 -10.57 3.48 10.07
N GLU A 228 -11.30 2.37 9.99
CA GLU A 228 -11.66 1.54 11.13
C GLU A 228 -10.69 0.38 11.35
N VAL A 229 -9.81 0.10 10.38
CA VAL A 229 -8.90 -1.05 10.40
C VAL A 229 -7.43 -0.64 10.26
N GLY A 230 -7.09 -0.09 9.10
CA GLY A 230 -5.72 0.05 8.64
C GLY A 230 -5.63 0.39 7.15
N GLY A 231 -4.42 0.62 6.69
CA GLY A 231 -4.09 0.78 5.28
C GLY A 231 -2.98 -0.16 4.85
N ALA A 232 -2.94 -0.46 3.56
CA ALA A 232 -1.90 -1.24 2.91
C ALA A 232 -1.54 -0.62 1.55
N THR A 233 -0.26 -0.67 1.18
CA THR A 233 0.22 -0.30 -0.17
C THR A 233 1.25 -1.32 -0.64
N ALA A 234 1.33 -1.51 -1.97
CA ALA A 234 2.13 -2.56 -2.59
C ALA A 234 3.24 -2.00 -3.50
N THR A 235 4.19 -2.87 -3.85
CA THR A 235 5.21 -2.64 -4.88
C THR A 235 5.64 -3.96 -5.54
N GLY A 236 6.26 -3.86 -6.71
CA GLY A 236 6.78 -4.99 -7.48
C GLY A 236 5.90 -5.35 -8.67
N MET A 237 5.66 -6.64 -8.89
CA MET A 237 4.91 -7.14 -10.06
C MET A 237 3.42 -6.80 -9.97
N GLY A 238 3.02 -5.64 -10.52
CA GLY A 238 1.65 -5.16 -10.47
C GLY A 238 0.59 -6.13 -10.99
N GLU A 239 0.92 -6.95 -12.01
CA GLU A 239 0.02 -7.98 -12.54
C GLU A 239 -0.39 -9.01 -11.47
N LEU A 240 0.49 -9.32 -10.51
CA LEU A 240 0.17 -10.22 -9.41
C LEU A 240 -0.70 -9.51 -8.36
N MET A 241 -0.42 -8.24 -8.05
CA MET A 241 -1.22 -7.46 -7.11
C MET A 241 -2.67 -7.31 -7.59
N MET A 242 -2.86 -7.05 -8.88
CA MET A 242 -4.19 -6.94 -9.49
C MET A 242 -4.94 -8.27 -9.47
N LYS A 243 -4.25 -9.39 -9.76
CA LYS A 243 -4.87 -10.73 -9.76
C LYS A 243 -5.34 -11.18 -8.37
N THR A 244 -4.70 -10.69 -7.31
CA THR A 244 -5.02 -11.10 -5.93
C THR A 244 -5.71 -10.02 -5.11
N VAL A 245 -5.92 -8.82 -5.67
CA VAL A 245 -6.49 -7.65 -4.96
C VAL A 245 -5.71 -7.41 -3.65
N GLY A 246 -4.38 -7.31 -3.79
CA GLY A 246 -3.41 -7.48 -2.71
C GLY A 246 -3.62 -6.59 -1.49
N CYS A 247 -3.69 -5.27 -1.67
CA CYS A 247 -3.86 -4.35 -0.54
C CYS A 247 -5.21 -4.50 0.17
N HIS A 248 -6.30 -4.75 -0.56
CA HIS A 248 -7.59 -5.05 0.05
C HIS A 248 -7.51 -6.33 0.90
N LEU A 249 -6.88 -7.38 0.37
CA LEU A 249 -6.65 -8.61 1.13
C LEU A 249 -5.86 -8.36 2.42
N VAL A 250 -4.79 -7.57 2.37
CA VAL A 250 -3.99 -7.24 3.57
C VAL A 250 -4.86 -6.51 4.61
N VAL A 251 -5.66 -5.52 4.20
CA VAL A 251 -6.55 -4.81 5.12
C VAL A 251 -7.64 -5.72 5.68
N GLU A 252 -8.23 -6.61 4.87
CA GLU A 252 -9.23 -7.57 5.38
C GLU A 252 -8.63 -8.62 6.31
N LEU A 253 -7.38 -9.02 6.11
CA LEU A 253 -6.67 -9.87 7.08
C LEU A 253 -6.44 -9.14 8.41
N MET A 254 -6.12 -7.84 8.37
CA MET A 254 -6.07 -7.02 9.59
C MET A 254 -7.44 -6.90 10.26
N ARG A 255 -8.52 -6.73 9.48
CA ARG A 255 -9.91 -6.73 10.00
C ARG A 255 -10.24 -8.03 10.74
N GLN A 256 -9.69 -9.14 10.27
CA GLN A 256 -9.84 -10.47 10.89
C GLN A 256 -8.92 -10.69 12.11
N GLY A 257 -8.18 -9.66 12.55
CA GLY A 257 -7.36 -9.69 13.76
C GLY A 257 -5.89 -10.03 13.53
N ALA A 258 -5.41 -10.11 12.28
CA ALA A 258 -3.98 -10.23 12.04
C ALA A 258 -3.26 -8.90 12.34
N SER A 259 -2.05 -8.97 12.87
CA SER A 259 -1.17 -7.79 12.89
C SER A 259 -0.82 -7.35 11.46
N PRO A 260 -0.42 -6.09 11.22
CA PRO A 260 0.03 -5.62 9.90
C PRO A 260 1.11 -6.51 9.28
N GLN A 261 2.07 -6.97 10.10
CA GLN A 261 3.15 -7.87 9.68
C GLN A 261 2.63 -9.23 9.23
N GLU A 262 1.71 -9.84 9.98
CA GLU A 262 1.11 -11.13 9.64
C GLU A 262 0.18 -11.03 8.43
N ALA A 263 -0.55 -9.92 8.30
CA ALA A 263 -1.42 -9.66 7.17
C ALA A 263 -0.62 -9.57 5.86
N CYS A 264 0.48 -8.81 5.84
CA CYS A 264 1.40 -8.76 4.71
C CYS A 264 1.95 -10.15 4.37
N LYS A 265 2.40 -10.93 5.38
CA LYS A 265 2.93 -12.28 5.18
C LYS A 265 1.92 -13.22 4.53
N LYS A 266 0.70 -13.31 5.08
CA LYS A 266 -0.37 -14.15 4.55
C LYS A 266 -0.78 -13.76 3.12
N ALA A 267 -0.76 -12.47 2.78
CA ALA A 267 -1.03 -12.01 1.41
C ALA A 267 0.07 -12.47 0.43
N VAL A 268 1.34 -12.34 0.81
CA VAL A 268 2.47 -12.84 0.00
C VAL A 268 2.41 -14.36 -0.17
N GLU A 269 2.20 -15.12 0.89
CA GLU A 269 2.06 -16.58 0.83
C GLU A 269 0.90 -17.01 -0.08
N ARG A 270 -0.22 -16.28 -0.06
CA ARG A 270 -1.34 -16.53 -0.98
C ARG A 270 -0.96 -16.30 -2.44
N ILE A 271 -0.14 -15.30 -2.75
CA ILE A 271 0.37 -15.07 -4.11
C ILE A 271 1.32 -16.20 -4.50
N ALA A 272 2.29 -16.52 -3.64
CA ALA A 272 3.32 -17.52 -3.90
C ALA A 272 2.73 -18.92 -4.15
N THR A 273 1.74 -19.34 -3.35
CA THR A 273 1.07 -20.65 -3.49
C THR A 273 0.28 -20.82 -4.80
N ARG A 274 0.11 -19.75 -5.60
CA ARG A 274 -0.58 -19.79 -6.89
C ARG A 274 0.37 -19.75 -8.09
N LEU A 275 1.68 -19.68 -7.85
CA LEU A 275 2.70 -19.51 -8.88
C LEU A 275 3.79 -20.57 -8.71
N ASP A 276 3.95 -21.45 -9.70
CA ASP A 276 4.97 -22.51 -9.65
C ASP A 276 6.41 -21.94 -9.61
N ASN A 277 6.61 -20.74 -10.19
CA ASN A 277 7.89 -20.02 -10.24
C ASN A 277 7.86 -18.72 -9.43
N PHE A 278 7.15 -18.67 -8.29
CA PHE A 278 7.01 -17.45 -7.48
C PHE A 278 8.35 -16.78 -7.12
N ALA A 279 9.42 -17.57 -6.96
CA ALA A 279 10.75 -17.10 -6.63
C ALA A 279 11.37 -16.18 -7.70
N GLU A 280 10.87 -16.18 -8.93
CA GLU A 280 11.32 -15.29 -10.01
C GLU A 280 10.69 -13.89 -9.93
N PHE A 281 9.66 -13.71 -9.11
CA PHE A 281 8.90 -12.46 -9.04
C PHE A 281 9.11 -11.75 -7.71
N GLN A 282 9.06 -10.41 -7.73
CA GLN A 282 9.04 -9.61 -6.52
C GLN A 282 7.64 -9.04 -6.29
N VAL A 283 7.22 -9.13 -5.03
CA VAL A 283 5.99 -8.58 -4.48
C VAL A 283 6.33 -8.12 -3.08
N GLY A 284 6.00 -6.89 -2.73
CA GLY A 284 6.13 -6.37 -1.38
C GLY A 284 4.88 -5.64 -0.94
N PHE A 285 4.48 -5.82 0.32
CA PHE A 285 3.47 -5.01 0.97
C PHE A 285 4.04 -4.33 2.19
N ILE A 286 3.59 -3.11 2.45
CA ILE A 286 3.66 -2.48 3.77
C ILE A 286 2.23 -2.20 4.25
N ALA A 287 2.02 -2.28 5.56
CA ALA A 287 0.73 -2.04 6.19
C ALA A 287 0.87 -1.28 7.51
N LEU A 288 -0.17 -0.52 7.85
CA LEU A 288 -0.29 0.31 9.05
C LEU A 288 -1.71 0.17 9.61
N ASN A 289 -1.88 -0.11 10.89
CA ASN A 289 -3.21 -0.19 11.52
C ASN A 289 -3.55 1.03 12.38
N LYS A 290 -4.77 1.07 12.92
CA LYS A 290 -5.26 2.17 13.77
C LYS A 290 -4.55 2.33 15.12
N ALA A 291 -3.81 1.31 15.57
CA ALA A 291 -2.95 1.42 16.74
C ALA A 291 -1.58 2.04 16.41
N GLY A 292 -1.28 2.29 15.14
CA GLY A 292 0.05 2.74 14.69
C GLY A 292 1.08 1.61 14.65
N GLU A 293 0.63 0.36 14.74
CA GLU A 293 1.47 -0.80 14.46
C GLU A 293 1.64 -0.90 12.94
N TYR A 294 2.82 -1.33 12.51
CA TYR A 294 3.15 -1.45 11.10
C TYR A 294 3.91 -2.75 10.83
N GLY A 295 3.95 -3.16 9.57
CA GLY A 295 4.65 -4.37 9.16
C GLY A 295 4.80 -4.45 7.66
N ALA A 296 5.75 -5.28 7.22
CA ALA A 296 6.09 -5.42 5.82
C ALA A 296 6.51 -6.85 5.49
N TYR A 297 6.11 -7.37 4.34
CA TYR A 297 6.54 -8.68 3.88
C TYR A 297 6.65 -8.72 2.36
N CYS A 298 7.62 -9.46 1.85
CA CYS A 298 7.84 -9.63 0.41
C CYS A 298 8.20 -11.07 0.01
N ILE A 299 8.30 -11.34 -1.29
CA ILE A 299 8.75 -12.65 -1.78
C ILE A 299 10.27 -12.76 -1.65
N GLN A 300 11.00 -11.83 -2.28
CA GLN A 300 12.46 -11.90 -2.41
C GLN A 300 13.15 -10.95 -1.43
N PRO A 301 14.38 -11.28 -0.97
CA PRO A 301 15.19 -10.36 -0.17
C PRO A 301 15.51 -9.07 -0.96
N GLY A 302 15.95 -8.03 -0.24
CA GLY A 302 16.34 -6.74 -0.82
C GLY A 302 15.25 -5.66 -0.80
N PHE A 303 13.99 -6.03 -0.54
CA PHE A 303 12.94 -5.06 -0.26
C PHE A 303 13.15 -4.41 1.11
N ASN A 304 13.14 -3.07 1.12
CA ASN A 304 13.20 -2.26 2.33
C ASN A 304 12.05 -1.23 2.33
N TYR A 305 11.76 -0.68 3.51
CA TYR A 305 10.73 0.33 3.68
C TYR A 305 11.14 1.36 4.73
N ALA A 306 10.82 2.62 4.47
CA ALA A 306 11.11 3.71 5.35
C ALA A 306 9.97 3.93 6.35
N VAL A 307 10.31 4.23 7.60
CA VAL A 307 9.36 4.60 8.65
C VAL A 307 9.80 5.89 9.30
N GLN A 308 8.85 6.77 9.58
CA GLN A 308 9.09 7.96 10.39
C GLN A 308 7.95 8.16 11.39
N ASP A 309 8.33 8.20 12.66
CA ASP A 309 7.47 8.50 13.80
C ASP A 309 8.22 9.41 14.79
N SER A 310 7.70 9.58 16.01
CA SER A 310 8.32 10.42 17.04
C SER A 310 9.73 9.99 17.44
N ASN A 311 10.13 8.74 17.14
CA ASN A 311 11.48 8.23 17.44
C ASN A 311 12.49 8.53 16.31
N GLY A 312 12.03 9.12 15.21
CA GLY A 312 12.85 9.49 14.07
C GLY A 312 12.66 8.58 12.85
N THR A 313 13.45 8.88 11.82
CA THR A 313 13.41 8.18 10.53
C THR A 313 14.31 6.95 10.55
N ARG A 314 13.83 5.83 10.01
CA ARG A 314 14.57 4.57 9.89
C ARG A 314 14.24 3.88 8.57
N LEU A 315 15.23 3.17 8.02
CA LEU A 315 15.06 2.23 6.92
C LEU A 315 15.08 0.81 7.52
N ASN A 316 14.04 0.03 7.26
CA ASN A 316 13.94 -1.33 7.74
C ASN A 316 13.94 -2.29 6.57
N ASP A 317 14.65 -3.42 6.70
CA ASP A 317 14.55 -4.51 5.74
C ASP A 317 13.22 -5.25 5.93
N GLY A 318 12.55 -5.52 4.82
CA GLY A 318 11.34 -6.34 4.79
C GLY A 318 11.66 -7.79 5.09
N LYS A 319 10.84 -8.42 5.94
CA LYS A 319 10.85 -9.89 6.05
C LYS A 319 10.41 -10.48 4.71
N ASN A 320 10.97 -11.63 4.34
CA ASN A 320 10.74 -12.20 3.02
C ASN A 320 10.55 -13.70 3.05
N LEU A 321 9.76 -14.21 2.10
CA LEU A 321 9.40 -15.62 2.01
C LEU A 321 10.63 -16.51 1.74
N LEU A 322 11.50 -16.13 0.81
CA LEU A 322 12.64 -16.97 0.43
C LEU A 322 13.71 -17.09 1.53
N GLY A 323 13.89 -16.04 2.35
CA GLY A 323 14.81 -16.03 3.48
C GLY A 323 14.32 -16.82 4.70
N GLU A 324 13.06 -17.25 4.72
CA GLU A 324 12.52 -18.18 5.73
C GLU A 324 12.55 -19.66 5.27
N VAL A 325 12.72 -19.90 3.96
CA VAL A 325 12.69 -21.23 3.34
C VAL A 325 14.10 -21.80 3.10
N LEU A 326 15.12 -20.94 3.08
CA LEU A 326 16.54 -21.29 2.97
C LEU A 326 17.22 -21.31 4.35
#